data_AF-A0A1I2I1W0-F1
#
_entry.id   AF-A0A1I2I1W0-F1
#
_cell.length_a   1.000
_cell.length_b   1.000
_cell.length_c   1.000
_cell.angle_alpha   90.00
_cell.angle_beta   90.00
_cell.angle_gamma   90.00
#
_symmetry.space_group_name_H-M   'P 1'
#
loop_
_entity.id
_entity.type
_entity.pdbx_description
1 polymer ?
#
loop_
_entity_poly.entity_id
_entity_poly.type
_entity_poly.pdbx_seq_one_letter_code
_entity_poly.pdbx_strand_id
1 'polypeptide(L)'
;MSLVGKPQIIFLDEPTTGLDPEARIEVWNIVKELAGGGTTVFLTTQYLEEAEQLADRISILHEGRIIASGTLAELKQLFPKAKVEYVEKQPTLEEIFLAIIGKKEAI
;
A
#
# COMPACT_ATOMS: atom_id res chain seq x y z
N MET A 1 -2.41 -20.18 -10.35
CA MET A 1 -3.65 -20.76 -9.78
C MET A 1 -4.67 -20.98 -10.90
N SER A 2 -5.37 -22.13 -10.94
CA SER A 2 -6.47 -22.35 -11.89
C SER A 2 -7.79 -22.03 -11.19
N LEU A 3 -8.34 -20.84 -11.44
CA LEU A 3 -9.68 -20.49 -11.00
C LEU A 3 -10.67 -21.10 -11.99
N VAL A 4 -11.47 -22.09 -11.56
CA VAL A 4 -12.44 -22.75 -12.43
C VAL A 4 -13.75 -21.95 -12.42
N GLY A 5 -13.97 -21.17 -13.49
CA GLY A 5 -15.21 -20.41 -13.73
C GLY A 5 -15.03 -18.89 -13.74
N LYS A 6 -16.13 -18.16 -14.00
CA LYS A 6 -16.23 -16.70 -13.85
C LYS A 6 -17.18 -16.38 -12.69
N PRO A 7 -16.75 -16.55 -11.44
CA PRO A 7 -17.60 -16.25 -10.30
C PRO A 7 -17.96 -14.77 -10.27
N GLN A 8 -19.16 -14.44 -9.80
CA GLN A 8 -19.54 -13.03 -9.60
C GLN A 8 -18.88 -12.45 -8.34
N ILE A 9 -18.56 -13.30 -7.36
CA ILE A 9 -17.93 -12.91 -6.10
C ILE A 9 -16.91 -13.95 -5.64
N ILE A 10 -15.78 -13.50 -5.09
CA ILE A 10 -14.74 -14.31 -4.48
C ILE A 10 -14.48 -13.80 -3.06
N PHE A 11 -14.33 -14.71 -2.10
CA PHE A 11 -13.91 -14.43 -0.74
C PHE A 11 -12.49 -14.96 -0.52
N LEU A 12 -11.59 -14.11 -0.02
CA LEU A 12 -10.21 -14.48 0.29
C LEU A 12 -9.92 -14.15 1.74
N ASP A 13 -9.55 -15.15 2.54
CA ASP A 13 -9.14 -14.93 3.93
C ASP A 13 -7.62 -14.87 3.99
N GLU A 14 -7.05 -13.69 4.29
CA GLU A 14 -5.61 -13.47 4.45
C GLU A 14 -4.75 -14.05 3.29
N PRO A 15 -5.01 -13.67 2.02
CA PRO A 15 -4.52 -14.38 0.84
C PRO A 15 -3.00 -14.38 0.66
N THR A 16 -2.27 -13.47 1.30
CA THR A 16 -0.81 -13.33 1.19
C THR A 16 -0.07 -13.60 2.48
N THR A 17 -0.76 -14.12 3.50
CA THR A 17 -0.13 -14.51 4.77
C THR A 17 0.83 -15.67 4.56
N GLY A 18 2.07 -15.52 5.04
CA GLY A 18 3.12 -16.53 4.92
C GLY A 18 3.82 -16.61 3.57
N LEU A 19 3.45 -15.75 2.61
CA LEU A 19 4.15 -15.61 1.33
C LEU A 19 5.38 -14.70 1.47
N ASP A 20 6.41 -15.01 0.70
CA ASP A 20 7.53 -14.10 0.48
C ASP A 20 7.07 -12.86 -0.34
N PRO A 21 7.89 -11.79 -0.38
CA PRO A 21 7.52 -10.55 -1.06
C PRO A 21 7.19 -10.71 -2.55
N GLU A 22 7.85 -11.62 -3.27
CA GLU A 22 7.64 -11.82 -4.71
C GLU A 22 6.31 -12.52 -4.95
N ALA A 23 6.04 -13.61 -4.22
CA ALA A 23 4.77 -14.34 -4.31
C ALA A 23 3.57 -13.48 -3.91
N ARG A 24 3.73 -12.57 -2.94
CA ARG A 24 2.70 -11.59 -2.57
C ARG A 24 2.31 -10.70 -3.75
N ILE A 25 3.30 -10.17 -4.48
CA ILE A 25 3.05 -9.32 -5.65
C ILE A 25 2.32 -10.10 -6.75
N GLU A 26 2.66 -11.38 -6.95
CA GLU A 26 1.96 -12.24 -7.91
C GLU A 26 0.48 -12.39 -7.54
N VAL A 27 0.17 -12.71 -6.27
CA VAL A 27 -1.21 -12.81 -5.79
C VAL A 27 -1.97 -11.49 -5.97
N TRP A 28 -1.33 -10.35 -5.69
CA TRP A 28 -1.94 -9.04 -5.88
C TRP A 28 -2.32 -8.78 -7.33
N ASN A 29 -1.45 -9.14 -8.27
CA ASN A 29 -1.72 -9.00 -9.70
C ASN A 29 -2.91 -9.87 -10.13
N ILE A 30 -2.98 -11.12 -9.65
CA ILE A 30 -4.11 -12.02 -9.93
C ILE A 30 -5.42 -11.44 -9.39
N VAL A 31 -5.42 -10.93 -8.16
CA VAL A 31 -6.62 -10.31 -7.57
C VAL A 31 -7.07 -9.09 -8.39
N LYS A 32 -6.14 -8.24 -8.81
CA LYS A 32 -6.41 -7.07 -9.66
C LYS A 32 -6.98 -7.48 -11.02
N GLU A 33 -6.46 -8.55 -11.63
CA GLU A 33 -6.96 -9.06 -12.91
C GLU A 33 -8.39 -9.59 -12.77
N LEU A 34 -8.68 -10.35 -11.71
CA LEU A 34 -10.02 -10.87 -11.43
C LEU A 34 -11.04 -9.74 -11.21
N ALA A 35 -10.66 -8.74 -10.41
CA ALA A 35 -11.48 -7.56 -10.17
C ALA A 35 -11.73 -6.76 -11.46
N GLY A 36 -10.67 -6.51 -12.25
CA GLY A 36 -10.77 -5.85 -13.55
C GLY A 36 -11.60 -6.63 -14.57
N GLY A 37 -11.67 -7.96 -14.44
CA GLY A 37 -12.51 -8.85 -15.23
C GLY A 37 -14.01 -8.85 -14.85
N GLY A 38 -14.41 -8.05 -13.85
CA GLY A 38 -15.81 -7.93 -13.41
C GLY A 38 -16.18 -8.83 -12.22
N THR A 39 -15.21 -9.53 -11.63
CA THR A 39 -15.43 -10.32 -10.41
C THR A 39 -15.39 -9.40 -9.19
N THR A 40 -16.36 -9.49 -8.29
CA THR A 40 -16.25 -8.80 -7.00
C THR A 40 -15.32 -9.58 -6.08
N VAL A 41 -14.30 -8.94 -5.52
CA VAL A 41 -13.40 -9.60 -4.56
C VAL A 41 -13.64 -9.01 -3.17
N PHE A 42 -13.93 -9.87 -2.21
CA PHE A 42 -13.95 -9.55 -0.79
C PHE A 42 -12.77 -10.23 -0.13
N LEU A 43 -11.89 -9.47 0.50
CA LEU A 43 -10.73 -10.03 1.20
C LEU A 43 -10.57 -9.46 2.60
N THR A 44 -10.03 -10.27 3.49
CA THR A 44 -9.52 -9.86 4.80
C THR A 44 -8.00 -9.84 4.75
N THR A 45 -7.41 -8.87 5.43
CA THR A 45 -5.96 -8.78 5.56
C THR A 45 -5.58 -8.04 6.83
N GLN A 46 -4.52 -8.50 7.46
CA GLN A 46 -3.82 -7.77 8.53
C GLN A 46 -2.74 -6.82 7.97
N TYR A 47 -2.42 -6.91 6.68
CA TYR A 47 -1.43 -6.05 6.02
C TYR A 47 -2.11 -4.81 5.42
N LEU A 48 -1.87 -3.65 6.03
CA LEU A 48 -2.47 -2.38 5.57
C LEU A 48 -2.11 -2.05 4.12
N GLU A 49 -0.88 -2.35 3.70
CA GLU A 49 -0.43 -2.14 2.31
C GLU A 49 -1.27 -2.94 1.31
N GLU A 50 -1.66 -4.18 1.65
CA GLU A 50 -2.50 -5.01 0.80
C GLU A 50 -3.89 -4.39 0.63
N ALA A 51 -4.49 -3.91 1.72
CA ALA A 51 -5.77 -3.21 1.67
C ALA A 51 -5.69 -1.94 0.80
N GLU A 52 -4.61 -1.16 0.92
CA GLU A 52 -4.40 0.03 0.09
C GLU A 52 -4.17 -0.29 -1.39
N GLN A 53 -3.50 -1.41 -1.70
CA GLN A 53 -3.15 -1.79 -3.07
C GLN A 53 -4.28 -2.49 -3.83
N LEU A 54 -5.14 -3.24 -3.13
CA LEU A 54 -6.14 -4.11 -3.74
C LEU A 54 -7.58 -3.61 -3.62
N ALA A 55 -7.91 -2.85 -2.57
CA ALA A 55 -9.31 -2.59 -2.25
C ALA A 55 -9.79 -1.23 -2.79
N ASP A 56 -10.90 -1.24 -3.53
CA ASP A 56 -11.62 -0.03 -3.89
C ASP A 56 -12.30 0.62 -2.66
N ARG A 57 -12.70 -0.22 -1.69
CA ARG A 57 -13.33 0.16 -0.42
C ARG A 57 -12.72 -0.65 0.72
N ILE A 58 -12.39 0.03 1.81
CA ILE A 58 -11.75 -0.55 2.99
C ILE A 58 -12.72 -0.42 4.17
N SER A 59 -12.84 -1.49 4.97
CA SER A 59 -13.56 -1.47 6.24
C SER A 59 -12.61 -1.86 7.37
N ILE A 60 -12.52 -1.01 8.40
CA ILE A 60 -11.65 -1.23 9.55
C ILE A 60 -12.45 -1.97 10.63
N LEU A 61 -12.02 -3.18 10.96
CA LEU A 61 -12.62 -4.02 12.00
C LEU A 61 -11.83 -3.87 13.31
N HIS A 62 -12.53 -3.59 14.41
CA HIS A 62 -11.96 -3.56 15.75
C HIS A 62 -12.98 -4.11 16.76
N GLU A 63 -12.54 -5.03 17.62
CA GLU A 63 -13.38 -5.70 18.63
C GLU A 63 -14.70 -6.27 18.05
N GLY A 64 -14.62 -6.88 16.87
CA GLY A 64 -15.78 -7.47 16.19
C GLY A 64 -16.77 -6.46 15.60
N ARG A 65 -16.41 -5.17 15.54
CA ARG A 65 -17.24 -4.11 14.95
C ARG A 65 -16.49 -3.34 13.87
N ILE A 66 -17.19 -2.99 12.80
CA ILE A 66 -16.65 -2.09 11.79
C ILE A 66 -16.70 -0.67 12.36
N ILE A 67 -15.53 -0.09 12.60
CA ILE A 67 -15.39 1.24 13.20
C ILE A 67 -15.27 2.35 12.14
N ALA A 68 -14.87 2.00 10.93
CA ALA A 68 -14.84 2.91 9.78
C ALA A 68 -14.98 2.12 8.47
N SER A 69 -15.60 2.71 7.46
CA SER A 69 -15.71 2.10 6.13
C SER A 69 -15.79 3.18 5.06
N GLY A 70 -15.06 3.01 3.97
CA GLY A 70 -15.01 3.96 2.87
C GLY A 70 -13.88 3.65 1.89
N THR A 71 -13.74 4.49 0.87
CA THR A 71 -12.53 4.51 0.03
C THR A 71 -11.32 4.98 0.85
N LEU A 72 -10.11 4.67 0.40
CA LEU A 72 -8.89 5.19 1.04
C LEU A 72 -8.89 6.72 1.12
N ALA A 73 -9.44 7.40 0.12
CA ALA A 73 -9.56 8.86 0.10
C ALA A 73 -10.52 9.39 1.18
N GLU A 74 -11.67 8.75 1.37
CA GLU A 74 -12.62 9.09 2.44
C GLU A 74 -12.03 8.85 3.82
N LEU A 75 -11.35 7.71 4.02
CA LEU A 75 -10.71 7.38 5.30
C LEU A 75 -9.58 8.37 5.65
N LYS A 76 -8.81 8.83 4.66
CA LYS A 76 -7.77 9.86 4.86
C LYS A 76 -8.33 11.20 5.34
N GLN A 77 -9.59 11.53 5.03
CA GLN A 77 -10.22 12.78 5.48
C GLN A 77 -10.60 12.77 6.96
N LEU A 78 -10.62 11.60 7.62
CA LEU A 78 -10.84 11.49 9.06
C LEU A 78 -9.68 12.09 9.87
N PHE A 79 -8.52 12.28 9.25
CA PHE A 79 -7.34 12.88 9.86
C PHE A 79 -7.12 14.32 9.38
N PRO A 80 -6.53 15.19 10.21
CA PRO A 80 -6.17 16.53 9.79
C PRO A 80 -5.24 16.47 8.58
N LYS A 81 -5.44 17.40 7.64
CA LYS A 81 -4.59 17.51 6.44
C LYS A 81 -3.12 17.60 6.84
N ALA A 82 -2.26 16.93 6.06
CA ALA A 82 -0.82 17.02 6.23
C ALA A 82 -0.38 18.50 6.27
N LYS A 83 0.31 18.88 7.35
CA LYS A 83 0.95 20.19 7.43
C LYS A 83 2.26 20.11 6.66
N VAL A 84 2.42 20.99 5.68
CA VAL A 84 3.72 21.16 5.01
C VAL A 84 4.55 22.07 5.90
N GLU A 85 5.55 21.49 6.55
CA GLU A 85 6.55 22.23 7.32
C GLU A 85 7.82 22.36 6.47
N TYR A 86 8.29 23.59 6.30
CA TYR A 86 9.59 23.84 5.68
C TYR A 86 10.67 23.46 6.69
N VAL A 87 11.31 22.32 6.47
CA VAL A 87 12.50 21.91 7.23
C VAL A 87 13.72 22.41 6.46
N GLU A 88 14.47 23.31 7.07
CA GLU A 88 15.78 23.70 6.56
C GLU A 88 16.71 22.49 6.68
N LYS A 89 16.98 21.82 5.55
CA LYS A 89 17.93 20.70 5.52
C LYS A 89 19.33 21.26 5.78
N GLN A 90 19.89 20.96 6.95
CA GLN A 90 21.31 21.13 7.16
C GLN A 90 22.06 20.15 6.25
N PRO A 91 23.14 20.60 5.60
CA PRO A 91 23.93 19.72 4.74
C PRO A 91 24.48 18.57 5.57
N THR A 92 24.37 17.37 5.00
CA THR A 92 24.96 16.16 5.55
C THR A 92 26.49 16.23 5.51
N LEU A 93 27.14 15.42 6.34
CA LEU A 93 28.59 15.31 6.32
C LEU A 93 29.13 14.87 4.94
N GLU A 94 28.36 14.06 4.21
CA GLU A 94 28.68 13.63 2.85
C GLU A 94 28.65 14.80 1.85
N GLU A 95 27.59 15.62 1.87
CA GLU A 95 27.49 16.82 1.03
C GLU A 95 28.63 17.81 1.35
N ILE A 96 28.96 17.98 2.63
CA ILE A 96 30.09 18.80 3.07
C ILE A 96 31.41 18.24 2.55
N PHE A 97 31.62 16.93 2.66
CA PHE A 97 32.82 16.25 2.20
C PHE A 97 33.01 16.41 0.69
N LEU A 98 31.97 16.14 -0.11
CA LEU A 98 31.98 16.31 -1.56
C LEU A 98 32.30 17.75 -1.98
N ALA A 99 31.73 18.75 -1.28
CA ALA A 99 31.99 20.15 -1.58
C ALA A 99 33.44 20.57 -1.29
N ILE A 100 34.09 20.00 -0.27
CA ILE A 100 35.46 20.31 0.10
C ILE A 100 36.46 19.65 -0.86
N ILE A 101 36.26 18.38 -1.20
CA ILE A 101 37.17 17.65 -2.09
C ILE A 101 37.05 18.12 -3.55
N GLY A 102 35.84 18.46 -4.02
CA GLY A 102 35.63 18.95 -5.38
C GLY A 102 36.26 20.32 -5.66
N LYS A 103 36.56 21.11 -4.62
CA LYS A 103 37.34 22.35 -4.73
C LYS A 103 38.86 22.13 -4.81
N LYS A 104 39.35 20.94 -4.42
CA LYS A 104 40.79 20.65 -4.34
C LYS A 104 41.43 20.24 -5.66
N GLU A 105 40.65 19.89 -6.68
CA GLU A 105 41.15 19.48 -8.00
C GLU A 105 41.30 20.64 -9.02
N ALA A 106 41.02 21.89 -8.61
CA ALA A 106 41.06 23.06 -9.50
C ALA A 106 42.30 23.96 -9.33
N ILE A 107 43.42 23.45 -8.77
CA ILE A 107 44.68 24.20 -8.61
C ILE A 107 45.83 23.40 -9.22
#